data_AF-I1CEI4-F1
#
_entry.id   AF-I1CEI4-F1
#
_cell.length_a   1.000
_cell.length_b   1.000
_cell.length_c   1.000
_cell.angle_alpha   90.00
_cell.angle_beta   90.00
_cell.angle_gamma   90.00
#
_symmetry.space_group_name_H-M   'P 1'
#
loop_
_entity.id
_entity.type
_entity.pdbx_description
1 polymer ?
#
loop_
_entity_poly.entity_id
_entity_poly.type
_entity_poly.pdbx_seq_one_letter_code
_entity_poly.pdbx_strand_id
1 'polypeptide(L)'
;MNDMCFHPANNDAQGNLRVVYSGISSLLDRQLCVFVNFFQNCLHDVLGAPILTLLLASFGVMIAIMTIEGSRKGFKRSLLALFPVYGLLSNVIGVSVVFPLIWVPLSVFYRRHTIFKKDHWNITLPVVYGIFTAIYVGYGLPTAILLSPLVKPDTKLEQDMLAAWHFAPLLIVPLIPIFIKFFQQPSPIDRVSDETVRNRLYVVEGKDALEKSYLLLGIVNMLIYYGMYLIVAHQGIRIWDSLVLLYHAPDNLPGNVSFGDLGQILATRTIVVDYVVLSIGFVIWALFDGGIRPAATVALIMPVVGPAAAISFYAYHRESSVQNLASTNPTFEKEVNQTSSNSKK
;
A
#
# COMPACT_ATOMS: atom_id res chain seq x y z
N MET A 1 -7.45 34.82 2.82
CA MET A 1 -6.63 34.04 1.87
C MET A 1 -7.20 34.29 0.49
N ASN A 2 -6.56 35.13 -0.33
CA ASN A 2 -6.90 35.17 -1.74
C ASN A 2 -6.51 33.82 -2.33
N ASP A 3 -7.50 33.21 -2.94
CA ASP A 3 -7.57 31.78 -3.18
C ASP A 3 -6.56 31.50 -4.32
N MET A 4 -5.38 30.96 -3.98
CA MET A 4 -4.21 30.93 -4.87
C MET A 4 -4.44 30.09 -6.14
N CYS A 5 -5.22 29.01 -6.01
CA CYS A 5 -5.72 28.20 -7.13
C CYS A 5 -6.93 28.81 -7.88
N PHE A 6 -7.34 30.04 -7.58
CA PHE A 6 -8.64 30.60 -7.99
C PHE A 6 -8.56 31.95 -8.67
N HIS A 7 -7.43 32.65 -8.57
CA HIS A 7 -7.26 33.91 -9.25
C HIS A 7 -6.72 33.66 -10.67
N PRO A 8 -7.48 33.97 -11.74
CA PRO A 8 -7.03 33.75 -13.13
C PRO A 8 -5.72 34.48 -13.45
N ALA A 9 -5.46 35.60 -12.77
CA ALA A 9 -4.22 36.37 -12.91
C ALA A 9 -2.98 35.70 -12.28
N ASN A 10 -3.12 34.62 -11.51
CA ASN A 10 -1.98 33.86 -10.98
C ASN A 10 -1.30 32.98 -12.04
N ASN A 11 -1.89 32.81 -13.23
CA ASN A 11 -1.22 32.15 -14.36
C ASN A 11 0.09 32.86 -14.76
N ASP A 12 0.18 34.18 -14.57
CA ASP A 12 1.30 34.98 -15.08
C ASP A 12 2.20 35.57 -13.99
N ALA A 13 1.71 35.69 -12.75
CA ALA A 13 2.39 36.46 -11.69
C ALA A 13 3.30 35.63 -10.76
N GLN A 14 3.10 34.32 -10.64
CA GLN A 14 3.80 33.49 -9.63
C GLN A 14 4.80 32.46 -10.20
N GLY A 15 5.04 32.45 -11.52
CA GLY A 15 6.14 31.68 -12.13
C GLY A 15 6.16 30.20 -11.74
N ASN A 16 5.51 29.36 -12.55
CA ASN A 16 5.49 27.89 -12.54
C ASN A 16 4.31 27.17 -11.86
N LEU A 17 3.47 27.80 -11.03
CA LEU A 17 2.33 27.08 -10.44
C LEU A 17 1.13 27.01 -11.40
N ARG A 18 0.80 25.79 -11.83
CA ARG A 18 -0.30 25.53 -12.77
C ARG A 18 -1.63 25.38 -12.02
N VAL A 19 -2.70 25.93 -12.59
CA VAL A 19 -4.07 25.84 -12.05
C VAL A 19 -4.99 24.90 -12.82
N VAL A 20 -4.68 24.59 -14.09
CA VAL A 20 -5.48 23.69 -14.95
C VAL A 20 -4.70 22.40 -15.22
N TYR A 21 -5.08 21.28 -14.62
CA TYR A 21 -4.35 20.01 -14.76
C TYR A 21 -4.99 19.10 -15.80
N SER A 22 -6.21 18.65 -15.55
CA SER A 22 -6.99 17.77 -16.41
C SER A 22 -7.75 18.49 -17.50
N GLY A 23 -8.23 19.72 -17.23
CA GLY A 23 -9.15 20.44 -18.11
C GLY A 23 -10.56 19.84 -18.19
N ILE A 24 -10.87 18.80 -17.39
CA ILE A 24 -12.18 18.11 -17.43
C ILE A 24 -13.23 18.90 -16.64
N SER A 25 -12.88 19.39 -15.45
CA SER A 25 -13.76 20.23 -14.65
C SER A 25 -12.94 21.14 -13.74
N SER A 26 -13.47 22.34 -13.49
CA SER A 26 -12.84 23.31 -12.58
C SER A 26 -12.74 22.79 -11.15
N LEU A 27 -13.70 21.98 -10.70
CA LEU A 27 -13.67 21.36 -9.37
C LEU A 27 -12.52 20.34 -9.24
N LEU A 28 -12.31 19.50 -10.25
CA LEU A 28 -11.24 18.52 -10.25
C LEU A 28 -9.87 19.20 -10.31
N ASP A 29 -9.71 20.18 -11.19
CA ASP A 29 -8.46 20.94 -11.32
C ASP A 29 -8.13 21.73 -10.05
N ARG A 30 -9.15 22.26 -9.36
CA ARG A 30 -9.01 22.88 -8.04
C ARG A 30 -8.45 21.90 -7.01
N GLN A 31 -9.00 20.70 -6.93
CA GLN A 31 -8.52 19.67 -6.00
C GLN A 31 -7.10 19.24 -6.32
N LEU A 32 -6.81 18.98 -7.61
CA LEU A 32 -5.47 18.62 -8.07
C LEU A 32 -4.47 19.74 -7.79
N CYS A 33 -4.84 21.02 -7.96
CA CYS A 33 -3.98 22.15 -7.62
C CYS A 33 -3.56 22.13 -6.15
N VAL A 34 -4.49 21.86 -5.22
CA VAL A 34 -4.18 21.77 -3.79
C VAL A 34 -3.22 20.61 -3.52
N PHE A 35 -3.51 19.42 -4.05
CA PHE A 35 -2.68 18.25 -3.79
C PHE A 35 -1.30 18.35 -4.43
N VAL A 36 -1.21 18.76 -5.70
CA VAL A 36 0.08 18.94 -6.38
C VAL A 36 0.94 19.93 -5.63
N ASN A 37 0.40 21.09 -5.23
CA ASN A 37 1.16 22.05 -4.42
C ASN A 37 1.60 21.46 -3.08
N PHE A 38 0.73 20.72 -2.40
CA PHE A 38 1.06 20.09 -1.12
C PHE A 38 2.21 19.08 -1.26
N PHE A 39 2.11 18.15 -2.23
CA PHE A 39 3.13 17.14 -2.46
C PHE A 39 4.43 17.73 -3.02
N GLN A 40 4.37 18.75 -3.88
CA GLN A 40 5.55 19.46 -4.40
C GLN A 40 6.30 20.16 -3.27
N ASN A 41 5.60 20.88 -2.38
CA ASN A 41 6.23 21.48 -1.19
C ASN A 41 6.91 20.43 -0.30
N CYS A 42 6.30 19.25 -0.14
CA CYS A 42 6.92 18.16 0.61
C CYS A 42 8.14 17.56 -0.12
N LEU A 43 8.08 17.38 -1.44
CA LEU A 43 9.18 16.87 -2.25
C LEU A 43 10.40 17.81 -2.27
N HIS A 44 10.18 19.10 -2.11
CA HIS A 44 11.26 20.10 -2.13
C HIS A 44 11.85 20.36 -0.75
N ASP A 45 11.20 19.88 0.31
CA ASP A 45 11.76 19.89 1.66
C ASP A 45 12.74 18.74 1.86
N VAL A 46 13.87 19.05 2.50
CA VAL A 46 14.99 18.12 2.69
C VAL A 46 14.59 16.91 3.55
N LEU A 47 13.67 17.13 4.51
CA LEU A 47 13.10 16.07 5.33
C LEU A 47 11.80 15.50 4.75
N GLY A 48 11.00 16.36 4.10
CA GLY A 48 9.76 15.99 3.46
C GLY A 48 9.94 14.92 2.39
N ALA A 49 10.90 15.09 1.47
CA ALA A 49 11.06 14.16 0.34
C ALA A 49 11.36 12.71 0.77
N PRO A 50 12.31 12.46 1.70
CA PRO A 50 12.55 11.12 2.22
C PRO A 50 11.32 10.54 2.94
N ILE A 51 10.65 11.31 3.78
CA ILE A 51 9.49 10.81 4.55
C ILE A 51 8.31 10.52 3.63
N LEU A 52 8.06 11.39 2.64
CA LEU A 52 7.08 11.15 1.59
C LEU A 52 7.41 9.87 0.82
N THR A 53 8.67 9.66 0.45
CA THR A 53 9.12 8.42 -0.20
C THR A 53 8.78 7.19 0.65
N LEU A 54 9.00 7.23 1.97
CA LEU A 54 8.65 6.15 2.89
C LEU A 54 7.13 5.95 3.00
N LEU A 55 6.35 7.04 2.99
CA LEU A 55 4.89 7.00 2.98
C LEU A 55 4.37 6.36 1.70
N LEU A 56 4.89 6.76 0.54
CA LEU A 56 4.49 6.19 -0.75
C LEU A 56 4.87 4.71 -0.83
N ALA A 57 6.07 4.33 -0.39
CA ALA A 57 6.46 2.92 -0.33
C ALA A 57 5.48 2.10 0.55
N SER A 58 5.12 2.64 1.72
CA SER A 58 4.12 2.04 2.62
C SER A 58 2.72 1.98 2.01
N PHE A 59 2.31 3.02 1.28
CA PHE A 59 1.03 3.05 0.56
C PHE A 59 0.98 1.97 -0.52
N GLY A 60 2.07 1.73 -1.25
CA GLY A 60 2.19 0.63 -2.21
C GLY A 60 1.99 -0.74 -1.56
N VAL A 61 2.60 -0.98 -0.38
CA VAL A 61 2.39 -2.22 0.39
C VAL A 61 0.95 -2.38 0.84
N MET A 62 0.36 -1.29 1.32
CA MET A 62 -1.05 -1.27 1.72
C MET A 62 -1.96 -1.61 0.55
N ILE A 63 -1.76 -1.01 -0.64
CA ILE A 63 -2.51 -1.36 -1.86
C ILE A 63 -2.35 -2.86 -2.16
N ALA A 64 -1.13 -3.40 -2.11
CA ALA A 64 -0.90 -4.83 -2.35
C ALA A 64 -1.69 -5.72 -1.41
N ILE A 65 -1.69 -5.42 -0.10
CA ILE A 65 -2.48 -6.17 0.90
C ILE A 65 -3.98 -6.07 0.57
N MET A 66 -4.50 -4.86 0.35
CA MET A 66 -5.93 -4.68 0.06
C MET A 66 -6.36 -5.41 -1.21
N THR A 67 -5.55 -5.32 -2.28
CA THR A 67 -5.83 -5.98 -3.56
C THR A 67 -5.79 -7.50 -3.43
N ILE A 68 -4.78 -8.06 -2.75
CA ILE A 68 -4.67 -9.51 -2.55
C ILE A 68 -5.85 -10.04 -1.72
N GLU A 69 -6.14 -9.41 -0.58
CA GLU A 69 -7.23 -9.84 0.29
C GLU A 69 -8.59 -9.71 -0.40
N GLY A 70 -8.83 -8.62 -1.12
CA GLY A 70 -10.04 -8.44 -1.93
C GLY A 70 -10.16 -9.43 -3.11
N SER A 71 -9.03 -9.94 -3.62
CA SER A 71 -8.99 -10.85 -4.77
C SER A 71 -9.15 -12.33 -4.42
N ARG A 72 -9.05 -12.71 -3.14
CA ARG A 72 -9.29 -14.10 -2.72
C ARG A 72 -10.72 -14.53 -3.10
N LYS A 73 -10.90 -15.80 -3.45
CA LYS A 73 -12.17 -16.33 -4.00
C LYS A 73 -13.40 -15.96 -3.15
N GLY A 74 -13.27 -15.92 -1.83
CA GLY A 74 -14.36 -15.56 -0.90
C GLY A 74 -14.78 -14.10 -0.88
N PHE A 75 -13.93 -13.19 -1.33
CA PHE A 75 -14.14 -11.75 -1.16
C PHE A 75 -14.41 -10.99 -2.45
N LYS A 76 -14.44 -11.66 -3.61
CA LYS A 76 -14.67 -11.02 -4.92
C LYS A 76 -15.95 -10.18 -5.03
N ARG A 77 -16.96 -10.46 -4.20
CA ARG A 77 -18.25 -9.74 -4.17
C ARG A 77 -18.43 -8.90 -2.90
N SER A 78 -17.44 -8.85 -2.02
CA SER A 78 -17.50 -8.04 -0.81
C SER A 78 -16.99 -6.63 -1.09
N LEU A 79 -17.24 -5.72 -0.17
CA LEU A 79 -16.68 -4.37 -0.24
C LEU A 79 -15.15 -4.38 -0.18
N LEU A 80 -14.50 -5.44 0.32
CA LEU A 80 -13.03 -5.56 0.31
C LEU A 80 -12.43 -5.58 -1.09
N ALA A 81 -13.18 -6.05 -2.09
CA ALA A 81 -12.73 -6.05 -3.49
C ALA A 81 -12.67 -4.63 -4.09
N LEU A 82 -13.25 -3.61 -3.44
CA LEU A 82 -13.23 -2.21 -3.88
C LEU A 82 -11.92 -1.49 -3.53
N PHE A 83 -10.78 -2.19 -3.56
CA PHE A 83 -9.46 -1.61 -3.30
C PHE A 83 -9.13 -0.33 -4.11
N PRO A 84 -9.58 -0.13 -5.37
CA PRO A 84 -9.27 1.09 -6.11
C PRO A 84 -9.98 2.31 -5.52
N VAL A 85 -11.20 2.09 -5.01
CA VAL A 85 -11.98 3.14 -4.33
C VAL A 85 -11.29 3.54 -3.03
N TYR A 86 -10.80 2.57 -2.25
CA TYR A 86 -10.02 2.87 -1.04
C TYR A 86 -8.70 3.56 -1.36
N GLY A 87 -8.01 3.17 -2.43
CA GLY A 87 -6.80 3.86 -2.90
C GLY A 87 -7.07 5.31 -3.30
N LEU A 88 -8.12 5.58 -4.07
CA LEU A 88 -8.54 6.94 -4.41
C LEU A 88 -8.94 7.74 -3.17
N LEU A 89 -9.73 7.15 -2.28
CA LEU A 89 -10.16 7.80 -1.05
C LEU A 89 -8.94 8.16 -0.18
N SER A 90 -7.92 7.30 -0.16
CA SER A 90 -6.66 7.54 0.56
C SER A 90 -5.90 8.74 0.00
N ASN A 91 -5.97 8.99 -1.32
CA ASN A 91 -5.36 10.17 -1.94
C ASN A 91 -6.12 11.48 -1.62
N VAL A 92 -7.40 11.39 -1.24
CA VAL A 92 -8.23 12.57 -0.93
C VAL A 92 -8.27 12.89 0.56
N ILE A 93 -8.48 11.86 1.39
CA ILE A 93 -8.67 12.00 2.85
C ILE A 93 -7.37 11.76 3.61
N GLY A 94 -6.45 10.99 3.04
CA GLY A 94 -5.25 10.50 3.71
C GLY A 94 -5.32 8.98 3.93
N VAL A 95 -4.23 8.30 3.58
CA VAL A 95 -4.08 6.85 3.77
C VAL A 95 -4.17 6.44 5.25
N SER A 96 -3.69 7.33 6.12
CA SER A 96 -3.70 7.21 7.58
C SER A 96 -5.11 7.08 8.16
N VAL A 97 -6.13 7.61 7.49
CA VAL A 97 -7.53 7.51 7.90
C VAL A 97 -8.18 6.29 7.27
N VAL A 98 -8.05 6.17 5.94
CA VAL A 98 -8.79 5.16 5.18
C VAL A 98 -8.38 3.74 5.56
N PHE A 99 -7.08 3.48 5.71
CA PHE A 99 -6.63 2.13 6.01
C PHE A 99 -7.07 1.63 7.39
N PRO A 100 -6.67 2.26 8.52
CA PRO A 100 -6.99 1.75 9.84
C PRO A 100 -8.45 1.96 10.27
N LEU A 101 -9.14 3.00 9.80
CA LEU A 101 -10.51 3.31 10.27
C LEU A 101 -11.61 2.78 9.35
N ILE A 102 -11.32 2.56 8.06
CA ILE A 102 -12.33 2.08 7.11
C ILE A 102 -12.00 0.65 6.68
N TRP A 103 -10.83 0.44 6.07
CA TRP A 103 -10.52 -0.86 5.46
C TRP A 103 -10.26 -1.97 6.49
N VAL A 104 -9.47 -1.71 7.53
CA VAL A 104 -9.16 -2.72 8.56
C VAL A 104 -10.42 -3.20 9.28
N PRO A 105 -11.33 -2.36 9.81
CA PRO A 105 -12.56 -2.82 10.45
C PRO A 105 -13.44 -3.64 9.51
N LEU A 106 -13.51 -3.24 8.23
CA LEU A 106 -14.24 -3.96 7.21
C LEU A 106 -13.62 -5.35 6.94
N SER A 107 -12.29 -5.44 6.91
CA SER A 107 -11.56 -6.70 6.74
C SER A 107 -11.88 -7.67 7.89
N VAL A 108 -11.92 -7.17 9.12
CA VAL A 108 -12.28 -7.94 10.32
C VAL A 108 -13.74 -8.37 10.27
N PHE A 109 -14.65 -7.45 9.90
CA PHE A 109 -16.07 -7.72 9.79
C PHE A 109 -16.33 -8.87 8.82
N TYR A 110 -15.82 -8.78 7.59
CA TYR A 110 -16.01 -9.82 6.61
C TYR A 110 -15.35 -11.12 7.06
N ARG A 111 -14.11 -11.10 7.55
CA ARG A 111 -13.42 -12.32 7.99
C ARG A 111 -14.18 -13.10 9.08
N ARG A 112 -14.89 -12.41 9.98
CA ARG A 112 -15.73 -13.03 11.03
C ARG A 112 -17.09 -13.51 10.51
N HIS A 113 -17.72 -12.75 9.61
CA HIS A 113 -19.09 -13.03 9.14
C HIS A 113 -19.14 -13.94 7.92
N THR A 114 -18.04 -14.10 7.21
CA THR A 114 -17.95 -15.07 6.14
C THR A 114 -18.01 -16.48 6.73
N ILE A 115 -19.23 -17.05 6.77
CA ILE A 115 -19.53 -18.49 6.99
C ILE A 115 -18.84 -19.38 5.92
N PHE A 116 -18.12 -18.76 4.98
CA PHE A 116 -17.50 -19.40 3.84
C PHE A 116 -16.39 -20.38 4.26
N LYS A 117 -16.56 -21.61 3.78
CA LYS A 117 -15.65 -22.76 3.93
C LYS A 117 -14.19 -22.37 3.64
N LYS A 118 -13.22 -23.07 4.27
CA LYS A 118 -11.77 -22.85 4.12
C LYS A 118 -11.30 -22.66 2.66
N ASP A 119 -11.96 -23.28 1.69
CA ASP A 119 -11.67 -23.19 0.25
C ASP A 119 -11.72 -21.77 -0.36
N HIS A 120 -12.28 -20.80 0.37
CA HIS A 120 -12.47 -19.42 -0.11
C HIS A 120 -11.23 -18.53 0.06
N TRP A 121 -10.22 -18.97 0.82
CA TRP A 121 -8.95 -18.25 1.02
C TRP A 121 -7.91 -18.52 -0.07
N ASN A 122 -8.29 -19.32 -1.06
CA ASN A 122 -7.43 -19.72 -2.17
C ASN A 122 -7.25 -18.57 -3.17
N ILE A 123 -6.00 -18.36 -3.56
CA ILE A 123 -5.56 -17.44 -4.60
C ILE A 123 -4.67 -18.23 -5.57
N THR A 124 -4.76 -17.94 -6.86
CA THR A 124 -3.98 -18.67 -7.88
C THR A 124 -2.71 -17.91 -8.22
N LEU A 125 -1.66 -18.62 -8.66
CA LEU A 125 -0.38 -18.01 -9.05
C LEU A 125 -0.54 -16.86 -10.07
N PRO A 126 -1.32 -16.99 -11.16
CA PRO A 126 -1.48 -15.91 -12.13
C PRO A 126 -2.09 -14.64 -11.52
N VAL A 127 -2.96 -14.81 -10.51
CA VAL A 127 -3.59 -13.68 -9.80
C VAL A 127 -2.56 -12.97 -8.92
N VAL A 128 -1.76 -13.71 -8.16
CA VAL A 128 -0.70 -13.13 -7.33
C VAL A 128 0.28 -12.34 -8.18
N TYR A 129 0.94 -12.97 -9.16
CA TYR A 129 1.93 -12.27 -9.98
C TYR A 129 1.32 -11.17 -10.85
N GLY A 130 0.08 -11.37 -11.32
CA GLY A 130 -0.66 -10.33 -12.04
C GLY A 130 -0.88 -9.08 -11.18
N ILE A 131 -1.31 -9.24 -9.93
CA ILE A 131 -1.52 -8.15 -8.98
C ILE A 131 -0.21 -7.43 -8.67
N PHE A 132 0.83 -8.17 -8.26
CA PHE A 132 2.11 -7.54 -7.89
C PHE A 132 2.74 -6.82 -9.08
N THR A 133 2.72 -7.42 -10.28
CA THR A 133 3.23 -6.78 -11.50
C THR A 133 2.42 -5.52 -11.85
N ALA A 134 1.09 -5.58 -11.74
CA ALA A 134 0.24 -4.41 -11.95
C ALA A 134 0.54 -3.28 -10.96
N ILE A 135 0.84 -3.60 -9.69
CA ILE A 135 1.22 -2.60 -8.68
C ILE A 135 2.61 -2.04 -8.98
N TYR A 136 3.61 -2.87 -9.30
CA TYR A 136 4.94 -2.39 -9.66
C TYR A 136 4.91 -1.49 -10.89
N VAL A 137 4.15 -1.85 -11.93
CA VAL A 137 4.07 -1.06 -13.18
C VAL A 137 3.15 0.16 -13.03
N GLY A 138 1.96 -0.02 -12.45
CA GLY A 138 0.94 1.02 -12.37
C GLY A 138 1.14 2.03 -11.23
N TYR A 139 1.89 1.67 -10.20
CA TYR A 139 2.15 2.51 -9.03
C TYR A 139 3.64 2.67 -8.74
N GLY A 140 4.39 1.57 -8.66
CA GLY A 140 5.82 1.59 -8.31
C GLY A 140 6.67 2.37 -9.29
N LEU A 141 6.51 2.11 -10.60
CA LEU A 141 7.29 2.74 -11.66
C LEU A 141 7.00 4.24 -11.78
N PRO A 142 5.75 4.72 -11.85
CA PRO A 142 5.46 6.15 -11.82
C PRO A 142 6.03 6.85 -10.57
N THR A 143 5.94 6.20 -9.40
CA THR A 143 6.50 6.72 -8.15
C THR A 143 8.03 6.82 -8.23
N ALA A 144 8.70 5.79 -8.74
CA ALA A 144 10.14 5.79 -8.91
C ALA A 144 10.61 6.85 -9.90
N ILE A 145 9.89 7.06 -11.01
CA ILE A 145 10.19 8.12 -11.98
C ILE A 145 10.01 9.50 -11.33
N LEU A 146 8.91 9.72 -10.61
CA LEU A 146 8.61 10.97 -9.91
C LEU A 146 9.72 11.35 -8.91
N LEU A 147 10.23 10.37 -8.17
CA LEU A 147 11.29 10.56 -7.17
C LEU A 147 12.71 10.53 -7.76
N SER A 148 12.84 10.29 -9.07
CA SER A 148 14.16 10.19 -9.72
C SER A 148 14.67 11.56 -10.17
N PRO A 149 16.00 11.70 -10.40
CA PRO A 149 16.58 12.91 -10.96
C PRO A 149 16.09 13.26 -12.38
N LEU A 150 15.34 12.37 -13.04
CA LEU A 150 14.76 12.61 -14.36
C LEU A 150 13.68 13.69 -14.31
N VAL A 151 12.96 13.77 -13.18
CA VAL A 151 11.93 14.78 -12.95
C VAL A 151 12.57 15.92 -12.19
N LYS A 152 12.77 17.04 -12.89
CA LYS A 152 13.39 18.22 -12.29
C LYS A 152 12.37 18.96 -11.40
N PRO A 153 12.81 19.49 -10.24
CA PRO A 153 11.96 20.32 -9.38
C PRO A 153 11.37 21.51 -10.12
N ASP A 154 10.15 21.91 -9.75
CA ASP A 154 9.39 23.06 -10.26
C ASP A 154 9.09 23.00 -11.76
N THR A 155 9.18 21.82 -12.36
CA THR A 155 8.86 21.65 -13.78
C THR A 155 7.42 21.24 -14.00
N LYS A 156 6.90 21.59 -15.19
CA LYS A 156 5.60 21.09 -15.65
C LYS A 156 5.50 19.56 -15.58
N LEU A 157 6.60 18.84 -15.84
CA LEU A 157 6.64 17.38 -15.78
C LEU A 157 6.39 16.88 -14.35
N GLU A 158 7.00 17.48 -13.34
CA GLU A 158 6.76 17.12 -11.93
C GLU A 158 5.29 17.28 -11.56
N GLN A 159 4.71 18.44 -11.91
CA GLN A 159 3.31 18.75 -11.64
C GLN A 159 2.34 17.81 -12.38
N ASP A 160 2.61 17.51 -13.65
CA ASP A 160 1.82 16.57 -14.44
C ASP A 160 1.91 15.15 -13.86
N MET A 161 3.10 14.74 -13.42
CA MET A 161 3.29 13.44 -12.79
C MET A 161 2.60 13.34 -11.44
N LEU A 162 2.68 14.36 -10.58
CA LEU A 162 1.94 14.42 -9.32
C LEU A 162 0.43 14.35 -9.56
N ALA A 163 -0.09 15.13 -10.50
CA ALA A 163 -1.51 15.12 -10.84
C ALA A 163 -1.96 13.74 -11.36
N ALA A 164 -1.19 13.12 -12.25
CA ALA A 164 -1.48 11.78 -12.76
C ALA A 164 -1.38 10.70 -11.66
N TRP A 165 -0.42 10.85 -10.75
CA TRP A 165 -0.16 9.90 -9.67
C TRP A 165 -1.36 9.75 -8.71
N HIS A 166 -2.15 10.80 -8.51
CA HIS A 166 -3.40 10.72 -7.74
C HIS A 166 -4.41 9.69 -8.29
N PHE A 167 -4.30 9.34 -9.58
CA PHE A 167 -5.14 8.34 -10.23
C PHE A 167 -4.44 6.98 -10.37
N ALA A 168 -3.23 6.80 -9.85
CA ALA A 168 -2.49 5.53 -9.91
C ALA A 168 -3.31 4.33 -9.42
N PRO A 169 -4.11 4.41 -8.33
CA PRO A 169 -4.96 3.28 -7.91
C PRO A 169 -5.96 2.82 -8.98
N LEU A 170 -6.46 3.74 -9.82
CA LEU A 170 -7.34 3.40 -10.95
C LEU A 170 -6.56 2.75 -12.09
N LEU A 171 -5.32 3.17 -12.35
CA LEU A 171 -4.48 2.60 -13.41
C LEU A 171 -4.13 1.12 -13.14
N ILE A 172 -4.03 0.72 -11.87
CA ILE A 172 -3.77 -0.68 -11.49
C ILE A 172 -4.91 -1.60 -11.92
N VAL A 173 -6.16 -1.12 -11.91
CA VAL A 173 -7.37 -1.94 -12.18
C VAL A 173 -7.34 -2.62 -13.55
N PRO A 174 -7.16 -1.91 -14.67
CA PRO A 174 -7.08 -2.55 -15.99
C PRO A 174 -5.78 -3.34 -16.18
N LEU A 175 -4.69 -3.00 -15.47
CA LEU A 175 -3.42 -3.73 -15.56
C LEU A 175 -3.49 -5.13 -14.95
N ILE A 176 -4.22 -5.30 -13.84
CA ILE A 176 -4.38 -6.61 -13.18
C ILE A 176 -4.87 -7.70 -14.16
N PRO A 177 -6.02 -7.59 -14.86
CA PRO A 177 -6.48 -8.64 -15.76
C PRO A 177 -5.54 -8.85 -16.96
N ILE A 178 -4.86 -7.80 -17.44
CA ILE A 178 -3.85 -7.90 -18.51
C ILE A 178 -2.70 -8.80 -18.04
N PHE A 179 -2.13 -8.53 -16.86
CA PHE A 179 -1.03 -9.33 -16.33
C PHE A 179 -1.47 -10.71 -15.86
N ILE A 180 -2.69 -10.87 -15.32
CA ILE A 180 -3.25 -12.20 -15.03
C ILE A 180 -3.26 -13.05 -16.30
N LYS A 181 -3.74 -12.50 -17.43
CA LYS A 181 -3.75 -13.21 -18.71
C LYS A 181 -2.33 -13.53 -19.19
N PHE A 182 -1.37 -12.64 -18.96
CA PHE A 182 0.04 -12.87 -19.29
C PHE A 182 0.66 -14.03 -18.48
N PHE A 183 0.33 -14.15 -17.19
CA PHE A 183 0.81 -15.22 -16.32
C PHE A 183 -0.04 -16.51 -16.36
N GLN A 184 -1.16 -16.52 -17.09
CA GLN A 184 -1.93 -17.73 -17.38
C GLN A 184 -1.21 -18.58 -18.44
N GLN A 185 -0.16 -19.28 -18.02
CA GLN A 185 0.53 -20.25 -18.85
C GLN A 185 0.04 -21.67 -18.52
N PRO A 186 0.05 -22.61 -19.50
CA PRO A 186 -0.31 -24.00 -19.24
C PRO A 186 0.60 -24.58 -18.15
N SER A 187 0.00 -25.02 -17.04
CA SER A 187 0.77 -25.57 -15.93
C SER A 187 0.88 -27.10 -16.08
N PRO A 188 1.99 -27.74 -15.69
CA PRO A 188 2.04 -29.20 -15.55
C PRO A 188 0.92 -29.75 -14.66
N ILE A 189 0.39 -28.93 -13.74
CA ILE A 189 -0.73 -29.24 -12.85
C ILE A 189 -2.02 -29.54 -13.64
N ASP A 190 -2.22 -28.93 -14.81
CA ASP A 190 -3.40 -29.16 -15.66
C ASP A 190 -3.49 -30.61 -16.16
N ARG A 191 -2.36 -31.32 -16.23
CA ARG A 191 -2.29 -32.72 -16.68
C ARG A 191 -2.65 -33.73 -15.61
N VAL A 192 -2.83 -33.30 -14.35
CA VAL A 192 -3.19 -34.18 -13.24
C VAL A 192 -4.67 -34.57 -13.37
N SER A 193 -4.94 -35.88 -13.48
CA SER A 193 -6.29 -36.41 -13.69
C SER A 193 -7.21 -36.26 -12.48
N ASP A 194 -6.66 -36.36 -11.27
CA ASP A 194 -7.42 -36.20 -10.02
C ASP A 194 -7.65 -34.71 -9.71
N GLU A 195 -8.91 -34.27 -9.79
CA GLU A 195 -9.31 -32.88 -9.54
C GLU A 195 -8.97 -32.40 -8.12
N THR A 196 -9.02 -33.28 -7.12
CA THR A 196 -8.73 -32.92 -5.73
C THR A 196 -7.25 -32.64 -5.53
N VAL A 197 -6.40 -33.49 -6.11
CA VAL A 197 -4.94 -33.31 -6.11
C VAL A 197 -4.58 -32.07 -6.92
N ARG A 198 -5.18 -31.89 -8.09
CA ARG A 198 -4.99 -30.72 -8.95
C ARG A 198 -5.31 -29.41 -8.22
N ASN A 199 -6.46 -29.35 -7.53
CA ASN A 199 -6.86 -28.17 -6.76
C ASN A 199 -5.90 -27.89 -5.61
N ARG A 200 -5.39 -28.92 -4.91
CA ARG A 200 -4.36 -28.72 -3.86
C ARG A 200 -3.07 -28.18 -4.42
N LEU A 201 -2.60 -28.72 -5.54
CA LEU A 201 -1.39 -28.24 -6.20
C LEU A 201 -1.52 -26.76 -6.57
N TYR A 202 -2.67 -26.33 -7.08
CA TYR A 202 -2.93 -24.91 -7.34
C TYR A 202 -2.91 -24.02 -6.10
N VAL A 203 -3.41 -24.52 -4.96
CA VAL A 203 -3.34 -23.79 -3.69
C VAL A 203 -1.90 -23.69 -3.21
N VAL A 204 -1.12 -24.78 -3.29
CA VAL A 204 0.30 -24.79 -2.92
C VAL A 204 1.10 -23.81 -3.78
N GLU A 205 0.88 -23.82 -5.09
CA GLU A 205 1.57 -22.94 -6.04
C GLU A 205 1.18 -21.46 -5.82
N GLY A 206 -0.10 -21.18 -5.60
CA GLY A 206 -0.58 -19.84 -5.26
C GLY A 206 -0.02 -19.32 -3.93
N LYS A 207 0.12 -20.20 -2.94
CA LYS A 207 0.76 -19.91 -1.64
C LYS A 207 2.21 -19.50 -1.83
N ASP A 208 2.99 -20.34 -2.50
CA ASP A 208 4.42 -20.13 -2.74
C ASP A 208 4.66 -18.82 -3.51
N ALA A 209 3.84 -18.55 -4.53
CA ALA A 209 3.88 -17.29 -5.26
C ALA A 209 3.61 -16.08 -4.34
N LEU A 210 2.64 -16.19 -3.44
CA LEU A 210 2.26 -15.11 -2.52
C LEU A 210 3.34 -14.84 -1.49
N GLU A 211 3.89 -15.89 -0.89
CA GLU A 211 5.01 -15.83 0.04
C GLU A 211 6.22 -15.14 -0.61
N LYS A 212 6.64 -15.59 -1.80
CA LYS A 212 7.73 -14.96 -2.56
C LYS A 212 7.47 -13.49 -2.86
N SER A 213 6.24 -13.14 -3.21
CA SER A 213 5.86 -11.76 -3.55
C SER A 213 5.88 -10.83 -2.34
N TYR A 214 5.39 -11.27 -1.18
CA TYR A 214 5.49 -10.51 0.07
C TYR A 214 6.93 -10.40 0.57
N LEU A 215 7.74 -11.46 0.44
CA LEU A 215 9.16 -11.40 0.78
C LEU A 215 9.90 -10.38 -0.08
N LEU A 216 9.69 -10.41 -1.41
CA LEU A 216 10.26 -9.44 -2.35
C LEU A 216 9.82 -8.01 -1.99
N LEU A 217 8.52 -7.81 -1.77
CA LEU A 217 7.98 -6.52 -1.37
C LEU A 217 8.60 -6.01 -0.06
N GLY A 218 8.79 -6.89 0.91
CA GLY A 218 9.46 -6.58 2.17
C GLY A 218 10.93 -6.16 1.98
N ILE A 219 11.69 -6.91 1.18
CA ILE A 219 13.10 -6.60 0.86
C ILE A 219 13.20 -5.25 0.15
N VAL A 220 12.39 -5.00 -0.88
CA VAL A 220 12.41 -3.72 -1.62
C VAL A 220 12.10 -2.55 -0.69
N ASN A 221 11.08 -2.67 0.17
CA ASN A 221 10.73 -1.61 1.12
C ASN A 221 11.79 -1.40 2.20
N MET A 222 12.47 -2.46 2.63
CA MET A 222 13.60 -2.37 3.56
C MET A 222 14.77 -1.62 2.90
N LEU A 223 15.07 -1.89 1.63
CA LEU A 223 16.09 -1.16 0.88
C LEU A 223 15.73 0.32 0.71
N ILE A 224 14.47 0.64 0.41
CA ILE A 224 13.98 2.03 0.35
C ILE A 224 14.14 2.70 1.73
N TYR A 225 13.76 2.01 2.81
CA TYR A 225 13.87 2.51 4.18
C TYR A 225 15.30 2.90 4.55
N TYR A 226 16.25 1.97 4.38
CA TYR A 226 17.66 2.25 4.64
C TYR A 226 18.27 3.23 3.64
N GLY A 227 17.85 3.21 2.37
CA GLY A 227 18.29 4.17 1.36
C GLY A 227 17.94 5.61 1.76
N MET A 228 16.70 5.85 2.19
CA MET A 228 16.26 7.16 2.68
C MET A 228 17.02 7.57 3.96
N TYR A 229 17.25 6.63 4.87
CA TYR A 229 18.07 6.88 6.06
C TYR A 229 19.49 7.34 5.70
N LEU A 230 20.15 6.65 4.76
CA LEU A 230 21.50 7.00 4.31
C LEU A 230 21.54 8.35 3.59
N ILE A 231 20.53 8.69 2.78
CA ILE A 231 20.42 9.99 2.11
C ILE A 231 20.37 11.12 3.15
N VAL A 232 19.50 11.00 4.16
CA VAL A 232 19.37 12.01 5.22
C VAL A 232 20.64 12.09 6.07
N ALA A 233 21.24 10.95 6.41
CA ALA A 233 22.49 10.90 7.17
C ALA A 233 23.65 11.55 6.40
N HIS A 234 23.73 11.36 5.09
CA HIS A 234 24.75 12.00 4.24
C HIS A 234 24.60 13.52 4.16
N GLN A 235 23.37 14.04 4.34
CA GLN A 235 23.13 15.48 4.45
C GLN A 235 23.53 16.06 5.82
N GLY A 236 24.06 15.23 6.73
CA GLY A 236 24.46 15.64 8.08
C GLY A 236 23.28 15.83 9.04
N ILE A 237 22.08 15.40 8.63
CA ILE A 237 20.86 15.60 9.38
C ILE A 237 20.65 14.42 10.33
N ARG A 238 20.57 14.71 11.63
CA ARG A 238 20.19 13.73 12.64
C ARG A 238 18.68 13.59 12.65
N ILE A 239 18.17 12.49 12.11
CA ILE A 239 16.72 12.21 11.98
C ILE A 239 15.97 12.44 13.30
N TRP A 240 16.54 12.01 14.42
CA TRP A 240 15.90 12.18 15.73
C TRP A 240 15.76 13.65 16.12
N ASP A 241 16.80 14.46 15.94
CA ASP A 241 16.75 15.90 16.24
C ASP A 241 15.74 16.60 15.33
N SER A 242 15.69 16.21 14.05
CA SER A 242 14.74 16.71 13.07
C SER A 242 13.28 16.36 13.39
N LEU A 243 13.00 15.12 13.80
CA LEU A 243 11.66 14.70 14.19
C LEU A 243 11.22 15.40 15.48
N VAL A 244 12.13 15.54 16.45
CA VAL A 244 11.86 16.29 17.68
C VAL A 244 11.58 17.76 17.37
N LEU A 245 12.35 18.38 16.47
CA LEU A 245 12.14 19.76 16.07
C LEU A 245 10.82 19.96 15.32
N LEU A 246 10.47 19.02 14.44
CA LEU A 246 9.20 19.04 13.70
C LEU A 246 8.00 18.84 14.64
N TYR A 247 8.15 18.01 15.68
CA TYR A 247 7.13 17.80 16.70
C TYR A 247 6.94 19.01 17.62
N HIS A 248 8.04 19.67 18.01
CA HIS A 248 8.03 20.87 18.86
C HIS A 248 7.94 22.17 18.06
N ALA A 249 7.64 22.12 16.76
CA ALA A 249 7.47 23.32 15.95
C ALA A 249 6.40 24.22 16.62
N PRO A 250 6.73 25.48 16.92
CA PRO A 250 5.87 26.33 17.73
C PRO A 250 4.52 26.56 17.04
N ASP A 251 3.44 26.56 17.82
CA ASP A 251 2.09 26.80 17.33
C ASP A 251 1.94 28.19 16.67
N ASN A 252 2.80 29.14 17.06
CA ASN A 252 2.92 30.46 16.47
C ASN A 252 4.23 30.58 15.69
N LEU A 253 4.14 30.66 14.37
CA LEU A 253 5.31 30.90 13.53
C LEU A 253 5.77 32.35 13.65
N PRO A 254 7.09 32.60 13.66
CA PRO A 254 7.57 33.97 13.66
C PRO A 254 7.12 34.67 12.38
N GLY A 255 6.70 35.93 12.49
CA GLY A 255 6.04 36.67 11.39
C GLY A 255 6.92 36.96 10.17
N ASN A 256 8.16 36.47 10.16
CA ASN A 256 9.14 36.61 9.09
C ASN A 256 9.31 35.37 8.20
N VAL A 257 8.60 34.27 8.48
CA VAL A 257 8.66 33.05 7.65
C VAL A 257 7.92 33.28 6.34
N SER A 258 8.53 32.93 5.21
CA SER A 258 7.86 33.05 3.91
C SER A 258 6.68 32.08 3.81
N PHE A 259 5.68 32.41 3.01
CA PHE A 259 4.53 31.52 2.83
C PHE A 259 4.93 30.15 2.23
N GLY A 260 5.98 30.12 1.41
CA GLY A 260 6.54 28.88 0.85
C GLY A 260 7.13 27.98 1.93
N ASP A 261 8.01 28.52 2.78
CA ASP A 261 8.63 27.77 3.87
C ASP A 261 7.57 27.23 4.84
N LEU A 262 6.53 28.02 5.10
CA LEU A 262 5.39 27.58 5.90
C LEU A 262 4.66 26.41 5.24
N GLY A 263 4.42 26.46 3.93
CA GLY A 263 3.83 25.39 3.15
C GLY A 263 4.64 24.09 3.25
N GLN A 264 5.96 24.19 3.12
CA GLN A 264 6.88 23.05 3.27
C GLN A 264 6.81 22.42 4.66
N ILE A 265 6.91 23.22 5.73
CA ILE A 265 6.86 22.73 7.11
C ILE A 265 5.51 22.03 7.40
N LEU A 266 4.40 22.63 6.98
CA LEU A 266 3.06 22.06 7.17
C LEU A 266 2.86 20.77 6.36
N ALA A 267 3.37 20.73 5.13
CA ALA A 267 3.29 19.53 4.29
C ALA A 267 4.11 18.38 4.90
N THR A 268 5.38 18.64 5.24
CA THR A 268 6.25 17.64 5.88
C THR A 268 5.67 17.14 7.19
N ARG A 269 5.15 18.03 8.06
CA ARG A 269 4.50 17.63 9.32
C ARG A 269 3.30 16.72 9.07
N THR A 270 2.43 17.07 8.13
CA THR A 270 1.27 16.27 7.77
C THR A 270 1.68 14.88 7.26
N ILE A 271 2.69 14.81 6.38
CA ILE A 271 3.20 13.55 5.84
C ILE A 271 3.86 12.67 6.92
N VAL A 272 4.55 13.26 7.90
CA VAL A 272 5.06 12.53 9.07
C VAL A 272 3.93 11.93 9.89
N VAL A 273 2.88 12.72 10.19
CA VAL A 273 1.71 12.24 10.92
C VAL A 273 1.06 11.08 10.16
N ASP A 274 0.85 11.23 8.86
CA ASP A 274 0.25 10.21 8.02
C ASP A 274 1.07 8.92 8.01
N TYR A 275 2.39 9.03 7.93
CA TYR A 275 3.31 7.89 7.95
C TYR A 275 3.27 7.15 9.28
N VAL A 276 3.26 7.88 10.41
CA VAL A 276 3.17 7.29 11.75
C VAL A 276 1.82 6.60 11.95
N VAL A 277 0.72 7.25 11.58
CA VAL A 277 -0.63 6.68 11.73
C VAL A 277 -0.83 5.47 10.83
N LEU A 278 -0.33 5.49 9.58
CA LEU A 278 -0.34 4.32 8.70
C LEU A 278 0.46 3.16 9.30
N SER A 279 1.63 3.46 9.90
CA SER A 279 2.46 2.47 10.59
C SER A 279 1.71 1.81 11.76
N ILE A 280 1.01 2.61 12.57
CA ILE A 280 0.10 2.10 13.62
C ILE A 280 -1.01 1.25 12.99
N GLY A 281 -1.57 1.67 11.86
CA GLY A 281 -2.56 0.91 11.11
C GLY A 281 -2.09 -0.49 10.70
N PHE A 282 -0.83 -0.66 10.32
CA PHE A 282 -0.25 -1.98 10.06
C PHE A 282 -0.19 -2.84 11.32
N VAL A 283 0.20 -2.28 12.47
CA VAL A 283 0.19 -3.00 13.76
C VAL A 283 -1.24 -3.41 14.13
N ILE A 284 -2.21 -2.52 13.96
CA ILE A 284 -3.63 -2.78 14.21
C ILE A 284 -4.14 -3.90 13.29
N TRP A 285 -3.79 -3.89 12.01
CA TRP A 285 -4.15 -4.97 11.09
C TRP A 285 -3.56 -6.30 11.53
N ALA A 286 -2.27 -6.36 11.86
CA ALA A 286 -1.62 -7.57 12.39
C ALA A 286 -2.25 -8.05 13.71
N LEU A 287 -2.68 -7.13 14.57
CA LEU A 287 -3.37 -7.43 15.83
C LEU A 287 -4.71 -8.12 15.59
N PHE A 288 -5.52 -7.59 14.69
CA PHE A 288 -6.81 -8.19 14.40
C PHE A 288 -6.70 -9.46 13.56
N ASP A 289 -5.67 -9.56 12.73
CA ASP A 289 -5.50 -10.69 11.82
C ASP A 289 -4.86 -11.91 12.50
N GLY A 290 -3.80 -11.70 13.29
CA GLY A 290 -2.99 -12.76 13.90
C GLY A 290 -2.94 -12.74 15.43
N GLY A 291 -3.57 -11.75 16.07
CA GLY A 291 -3.56 -11.58 17.53
C GLY A 291 -2.37 -10.76 18.04
N ILE A 292 -2.17 -10.79 19.35
CA ILE A 292 -1.19 -9.90 20.02
C ILE A 292 0.27 -10.23 19.70
N ARG A 293 0.61 -11.52 19.50
CA ARG A 293 2.00 -11.93 19.23
C ARG A 293 2.52 -11.41 17.89
N PRO A 294 1.79 -11.55 16.76
CA PRO A 294 2.27 -10.98 15.52
C PRO A 294 2.26 -9.44 15.50
N ALA A 295 1.27 -8.80 16.15
CA ALA A 295 1.27 -7.34 16.30
C ALA A 295 2.51 -6.82 17.03
N ALA A 296 2.87 -7.46 18.15
CA ALA A 296 4.08 -7.12 18.89
C ALA A 296 5.34 -7.36 18.03
N THR A 297 5.36 -8.43 17.24
CA THR A 297 6.49 -8.73 16.33
C THR A 297 6.64 -7.64 15.26
N VAL A 298 5.54 -7.22 14.62
CA VAL A 298 5.55 -6.12 13.64
C VAL A 298 6.00 -4.82 14.31
N ALA A 299 5.47 -4.48 15.47
CA ALA A 299 5.81 -3.27 16.20
C ALA A 299 7.29 -3.23 16.62
N LEU A 300 7.88 -4.36 17.01
CA LEU A 300 9.29 -4.45 17.41
C LEU A 300 10.26 -4.41 16.22
N ILE A 301 9.88 -5.00 15.08
CA ILE A 301 10.74 -5.07 13.89
C ILE A 301 10.67 -3.77 13.07
N MET A 302 9.54 -3.08 13.11
CA MET A 302 9.27 -1.85 12.33
C MET A 302 10.33 -0.75 12.47
N PRO A 303 10.85 -0.39 13.66
CA PRO A 303 11.90 0.61 13.77
C PRO A 303 13.23 0.20 13.12
N VAL A 304 13.45 -1.10 12.91
CA VAL A 304 14.69 -1.63 12.33
C VAL A 304 14.59 -1.64 10.81
N VAL A 305 13.55 -2.26 10.25
CA VAL A 305 13.45 -2.52 8.80
C VAL A 305 12.48 -1.58 8.07
N GLY A 306 11.73 -0.76 8.81
CA GLY A 306 10.65 0.06 8.30
C GLY A 306 9.26 -0.61 8.38
N PRO A 307 8.17 0.17 8.49
CA PRO A 307 6.80 -0.32 8.65
C PRO A 307 6.32 -1.16 7.48
N ALA A 308 6.57 -0.70 6.25
CA ALA A 308 6.19 -1.38 5.02
C ALA A 308 6.88 -2.76 4.88
N ALA A 309 8.15 -2.86 5.27
CA ALA A 309 8.88 -4.12 5.26
C ALA A 309 8.40 -5.05 6.38
N ALA A 310 8.25 -4.54 7.60
CA ALA A 310 7.78 -5.32 8.75
C ALA A 310 6.40 -5.96 8.50
N ILE A 311 5.45 -5.20 7.94
CA ILE A 311 4.13 -5.74 7.63
C ILE A 311 4.15 -6.74 6.47
N SER A 312 5.04 -6.56 5.50
CA SER A 312 5.25 -7.52 4.41
C SER A 312 5.84 -8.84 4.91
N PHE A 313 6.81 -8.79 5.84
CA PHE A 313 7.36 -10.00 6.47
C PHE A 313 6.33 -10.71 7.35
N TYR A 314 5.47 -9.96 8.05
CA TYR A 314 4.32 -10.55 8.73
C TYR A 314 3.38 -11.22 7.74
N ALA A 315 3.02 -10.56 6.63
CA ALA A 315 2.15 -11.13 5.61
C ALA A 315 2.74 -12.41 5.02
N TYR A 316 4.05 -12.42 4.72
CA TYR A 316 4.80 -13.63 4.34
C TYR A 316 4.63 -14.76 5.35
N HIS A 317 4.93 -14.52 6.63
CA HIS A 317 4.82 -15.54 7.68
C HIS A 317 3.38 -16.02 7.89
N ARG A 318 2.41 -15.10 7.82
CA ARG A 318 0.97 -15.35 8.02
C ARG A 318 0.39 -16.33 7.00
N GLU A 319 0.82 -16.32 5.74
CA GLU A 319 0.26 -17.21 4.71
C GLU A 319 0.42 -18.70 5.07
N SER A 320 1.46 -19.05 5.83
CA SER A 320 1.64 -20.41 6.38
C SER A 320 0.46 -20.86 7.25
N SER A 321 -0.14 -19.93 8.00
CA SER A 321 -1.24 -20.19 8.93
C SER A 321 -2.60 -20.13 8.23
N VAL A 322 -2.76 -19.23 7.26
CA VAL A 322 -4.02 -19.04 6.52
C VAL A 322 -4.30 -20.22 5.60
N GLN A 323 -3.27 -20.73 4.90
CA GLN A 323 -3.41 -21.78 3.91
C GLN A 323 -2.87 -23.13 4.42
N ASN A 324 -3.24 -23.52 5.64
CA ASN A 324 -2.71 -24.73 6.26
C ASN A 324 -3.20 -26.02 5.55
N LEU A 325 -2.40 -26.46 4.57
CA LEU A 325 -2.64 -27.59 3.67
C LEU A 325 -2.88 -28.92 4.40
N ALA A 326 -2.29 -29.08 5.60
CA ALA A 326 -2.46 -30.27 6.42
C ALA A 326 -3.95 -30.53 6.77
N SER A 327 -4.77 -29.48 6.87
CA SER A 327 -6.20 -29.61 7.17
C SER A 327 -7.06 -30.04 5.97
N THR A 328 -6.47 -30.21 4.79
CA THR A 328 -7.17 -30.72 3.60
C THR A 328 -6.90 -32.20 3.31
N ASN A 329 -6.18 -32.93 4.17
CA ASN A 329 -5.94 -34.36 3.96
C ASN A 329 -7.22 -35.21 4.16
N PRO A 330 -7.75 -35.87 3.11
CA PRO A 330 -8.99 -36.63 3.17
C PRO A 330 -8.75 -38.04 3.75
N THR A 331 -7.49 -38.47 3.86
CA THR A 331 -7.07 -39.68 4.57
C THR A 331 -7.38 -39.57 6.07
N PHE A 332 -7.26 -38.39 6.67
CA PHE A 332 -7.66 -38.16 8.06
C PHE A 332 -9.18 -38.29 8.24
N GLU A 333 -9.98 -37.81 7.29
CA GLU A 333 -11.44 -38.00 7.31
C GLU A 333 -11.83 -39.47 7.09
N LYS A 334 -11.13 -40.21 6.22
CA LYS A 334 -11.37 -41.65 6.03
C LYS A 334 -11.01 -42.45 7.29
N GLU A 335 -9.91 -42.13 7.98
CA GLU A 335 -9.54 -42.80 9.23
C GLU A 335 -10.47 -42.45 10.39
N VAL A 336 -10.92 -41.18 10.52
CA VAL A 336 -11.90 -40.76 11.53
C VAL A 336 -13.29 -41.36 11.27
N ASN A 337 -13.70 -41.47 10.00
CA ASN A 337 -14.97 -42.09 9.65
C ASN A 337 -14.93 -43.63 9.76
N GLN A 338 -13.78 -44.27 9.54
CA GLN A 338 -13.62 -45.72 9.76
C GLN A 338 -13.50 -46.09 11.25
N THR A 339 -12.90 -45.23 12.09
CA THR A 339 -12.90 -45.46 13.55
C THR A 339 -14.27 -45.23 14.17
N SER A 340 -15.03 -44.23 13.70
CA SER A 340 -16.40 -43.99 14.20
C SER A 340 -17.42 -45.04 13.75
N SER A 341 -17.22 -45.73 12.61
CA SER A 341 -18.08 -46.85 12.21
C SER A 341 -17.82 -48.13 13.00
N ASN A 342 -16.58 -48.36 13.45
CA ASN A 342 -16.22 -49.55 14.24
C ASN A 342 -16.58 -49.40 15.73
N SER A 343 -16.78 -48.20 16.25
CA SER A 343 -17.21 -47.95 17.64
C SER A 343 -18.72 -48.10 17.88
N LYS A 344 -19.52 -48.34 16.84
CA LYS A 344 -20.98 -48.53 16.94
C LYS A 344 -21.43 -49.99 16.76
N LYS A 345 -20.48 -50.92 16.73
CA LYS A 345 -20.71 -52.36 16.92
C LYS A 345 -20.14 -52.73 18.28
#